data_AF-A0A3D3H6W5-F1
#
_entry.id   AF-A0A3D3H6W5-F1
#
_cell.length_a   1.000
_cell.length_b   1.000
_cell.length_c   1.000
_cell.angle_alpha   90.00
_cell.angle_beta   90.00
_cell.angle_gamma   90.00
#
_symmetry.space_group_name_H-M   'P 1'
#
loop_
_entity.id
_entity.type
_entity.pdbx_description
1 polymer ?
#
loop_
_entity_poly.entity_id
_entity_poly.type
_entity_poly.pdbx_seq_one_letter_code
_entity_poly.pdbx_strand_id
1 'polypeptide(L)'
;MRRLIGTVLAILGILVLSACAGLPVSGPVTAGRPVDEVRTGPEVRFFPDGPQPGATQEEIVEGFLLAGSGSSADWATARSFLAPAIQSSWDPSAGVAVVPTGEIVAQPAVDDTVKVILAPVASVDATGRYEPALGGTATLAFELIQVAGQWRISKAPDGIVLDESVFGTVFHRYSVMYFDTSWTYLVPDERWFPTTSAAVRITTALVDEQPSDWLAGVVTTAFTDDVTSVYSSVPQSAGTAQVELSPEVLALQQLTVDRMATQLEASLATAGITEVQLTVDGVPIAATPVQTRSTAVTGGPLVLTDEGFGFLSGSELTPIGGLSSAVVRSNPVAVQVGPNQESAAVRSADGSVAR
;
A
#
# COMPACT_ATOMS: atom_id res chain seq x y z
N MET A 1 51.70 -47.51 -27.98
CA MET A 1 50.91 -46.32 -28.42
C MET A 1 49.40 -46.49 -28.25
N ARG A 2 48.74 -47.53 -28.80
CA ARG A 2 47.27 -47.71 -28.65
C ARG A 2 46.74 -47.78 -27.20
N ARG A 3 47.51 -48.34 -26.26
CA ARG A 3 47.11 -48.41 -24.83
C ARG A 3 47.20 -47.06 -24.10
N LEU A 4 48.19 -46.23 -24.44
CA LEU A 4 48.35 -44.89 -23.87
C LEU A 4 47.25 -43.92 -24.36
N ILE A 5 46.83 -44.04 -25.62
CA ILE A 5 45.75 -43.22 -26.19
C ILE A 5 44.40 -43.54 -25.51
N GLY A 6 44.13 -44.82 -25.23
CA GLY A 6 42.91 -45.22 -24.52
C GLY A 6 42.84 -44.70 -23.09
N THR A 7 43.96 -44.70 -22.36
CA THR A 7 44.03 -44.15 -20.99
C THR A 7 43.83 -42.64 -20.97
N VAL A 8 44.42 -41.91 -21.92
CA VAL A 8 44.26 -40.45 -22.02
C VAL A 8 42.81 -40.08 -22.36
N LEU A 9 42.16 -40.80 -23.30
CA LEU A 9 40.74 -40.55 -23.61
C LEU A 9 39.81 -40.86 -22.43
N ALA A 10 40.09 -41.91 -21.66
CA ALA A 10 39.28 -42.25 -20.49
C ALA A 10 39.38 -41.20 -19.38
N ILE A 11 40.60 -40.69 -19.11
CA ILE A 11 40.82 -39.62 -18.12
C ILE A 11 40.15 -38.32 -18.57
N LEU A 12 40.24 -37.97 -19.86
CA LEU A 12 39.59 -36.78 -20.41
C LEU A 12 38.05 -36.88 -20.32
N GLY A 13 37.49 -38.07 -20.53
CA GLY A 13 36.06 -38.31 -20.36
C GLY A 13 35.59 -38.06 -18.92
N ILE A 14 36.31 -38.56 -17.91
CA ILE A 14 35.94 -38.40 -16.50
C ILE A 14 35.95 -36.92 -16.07
N LEU A 15 36.93 -36.13 -16.56
CA LEU A 15 37.05 -34.70 -16.26
C LEU A 15 35.91 -33.84 -16.86
N VAL A 16 35.32 -34.26 -17.98
CA VAL A 16 34.19 -33.54 -18.61
C VAL A 16 32.88 -33.83 -17.88
N LEU A 17 32.71 -34.99 -17.24
CA LEU A 17 31.50 -35.32 -16.48
C LEU A 17 31.42 -34.63 -15.11
N SER A 18 32.53 -34.14 -14.55
CA SER A 18 32.53 -33.37 -13.28
C SER A 18 32.34 -31.86 -13.47
N ALA A 19 32.07 -31.39 -14.70
CA ALA A 19 31.94 -29.96 -15.02
C ALA A 19 30.50 -29.41 -14.90
N CYS A 20 29.55 -30.18 -14.37
CA CYS A 20 28.23 -29.65 -14.06
C CYS A 20 28.35 -28.66 -12.89
N ALA A 21 28.28 -27.37 -13.19
CA ALA A 21 28.16 -26.32 -12.19
C ALA A 21 26.93 -26.59 -11.30
N GLY A 22 27.16 -26.94 -10.04
CA GLY A 22 26.10 -27.09 -9.06
C GLY A 22 25.51 -25.72 -8.75
N LEU A 23 24.18 -25.59 -8.88
CA LEU A 23 23.47 -24.43 -8.35
C LEU A 23 23.70 -24.37 -6.83
N PRO A 24 23.97 -23.19 -6.25
CA PRO A 24 24.09 -23.06 -4.81
C PRO A 24 22.78 -23.48 -4.14
N VAL A 25 22.83 -24.57 -3.38
CA VAL A 25 21.72 -25.10 -2.58
C VAL A 25 21.63 -24.43 -1.20
N SER A 26 22.50 -23.47 -0.94
CA SER A 26 22.50 -22.67 0.28
C SER A 26 22.69 -21.18 -0.08
N GLY A 27 21.82 -20.37 0.50
CA GLY A 27 21.81 -18.93 0.45
C GLY A 27 20.96 -18.44 1.62
N PRO A 28 21.11 -17.18 2.07
CA PRO A 28 20.27 -16.63 3.13
C PRO A 28 18.80 -16.74 2.73
N VAL A 29 17.98 -17.32 3.62
CA VAL A 29 16.54 -17.33 3.47
C VAL A 29 16.04 -15.91 3.73
N THR A 30 15.43 -15.31 2.72
CA THR A 30 14.67 -14.06 2.90
C THR A 30 13.23 -14.48 3.16
N ALA A 31 12.62 -14.00 4.25
CA ALA A 31 11.22 -14.27 4.52
C ALA A 31 10.38 -13.84 3.30
N GLY A 32 9.51 -14.75 2.83
CA GLY A 32 8.55 -14.41 1.80
C GLY A 32 7.57 -13.35 2.32
N ARG A 33 7.15 -12.45 1.43
CA ARG A 33 6.11 -11.45 1.72
C ARG A 33 4.83 -12.13 2.24
N PRO A 34 4.12 -11.52 3.21
CA PRO A 34 2.88 -12.07 3.74
C PRO A 34 1.85 -12.34 2.63
N VAL A 35 0.97 -13.32 2.83
CA VAL A 35 -0.03 -13.78 1.86
C VAL A 35 -1.05 -12.69 1.47
N ASP A 36 -1.11 -11.59 2.24
CA ASP A 36 -1.95 -10.42 1.96
C ASP A 36 -1.33 -9.40 0.99
N GLU A 37 -0.07 -9.58 0.55
CA GLU A 37 0.42 -8.86 -0.62
C GLU A 37 -0.25 -9.46 -1.87
N VAL A 38 -1.36 -8.82 -2.28
CA VAL A 38 -1.86 -8.92 -3.65
C VAL A 38 -0.67 -8.75 -4.58
N ARG A 39 -0.45 -9.74 -5.45
CA ARG A 39 0.55 -9.69 -6.52
C ARG A 39 0.55 -8.29 -7.12
N THR A 40 1.63 -7.53 -6.94
CA THR A 40 1.93 -6.39 -7.81
C THR A 40 2.17 -6.98 -9.20
N GLY A 41 1.09 -7.15 -9.95
CA GLY A 41 1.13 -7.11 -11.40
C GLY A 41 1.75 -5.78 -11.85
N PRO A 42 2.06 -5.62 -13.14
CA PRO A 42 2.53 -4.34 -13.64
C PRO A 42 1.59 -3.23 -13.17
N GLU A 43 2.14 -2.17 -12.58
CA GLU A 43 1.37 -1.02 -12.12
C GLU A 43 0.62 -0.44 -13.32
N VAL A 44 -0.69 -0.67 -13.37
CA VAL A 44 -1.54 -0.19 -14.45
C VAL A 44 -1.77 1.30 -14.20
N ARG A 45 -1.29 2.12 -15.13
CA ARG A 45 -1.48 3.58 -15.10
C ARG A 45 -2.43 3.99 -16.20
N PHE A 46 -3.38 4.86 -15.88
CA PHE A 46 -4.26 5.46 -16.87
C PHE A 46 -3.64 6.75 -17.40
N PHE A 47 -3.67 6.88 -18.72
CA PHE A 47 -3.25 8.07 -19.44
C PHE A 47 -4.46 8.57 -20.23
N PRO A 48 -5.40 9.27 -19.57
CA PRO A 48 -6.56 9.81 -20.25
C PRO A 48 -6.14 10.87 -21.28
N ASP A 49 -6.97 11.02 -22.30
CA ASP A 49 -6.77 12.04 -23.33
C ASP A 49 -7.12 13.44 -22.79
N GLY A 50 -6.45 14.46 -23.35
CA GLY A 50 -6.79 15.86 -23.09
C GLY A 50 -8.02 16.34 -23.89
N PRO A 51 -8.42 17.61 -23.73
CA PRO A 51 -9.57 18.18 -24.42
C PRO A 51 -9.37 18.19 -25.93
N GLN A 52 -10.31 17.60 -26.65
CA GLN A 52 -10.25 17.49 -28.11
C GLN A 52 -10.63 18.83 -28.78
N PRO A 53 -9.97 19.20 -29.90
CA PRO A 53 -10.36 20.39 -30.66
C PRO A 53 -11.79 20.31 -31.17
N GLY A 54 -12.58 21.36 -30.92
CA GLY A 54 -13.97 21.44 -31.36
C GLY A 54 -14.96 20.61 -30.54
N ALA A 55 -14.53 20.03 -29.42
CA ALA A 55 -15.41 19.31 -28.50
C ALA A 55 -16.55 20.19 -27.99
N THR A 56 -17.74 19.61 -27.82
CA THR A 56 -18.89 20.29 -27.21
C THR A 56 -18.68 20.56 -25.72
N GLN A 57 -19.57 21.33 -25.11
CA GLN A 57 -19.50 21.62 -23.67
C GLN A 57 -19.63 20.34 -22.83
N GLU A 58 -20.53 19.45 -23.24
CA GLU A 58 -20.76 18.14 -22.63
C GLU A 58 -19.52 17.25 -22.76
N GLU A 59 -18.95 17.15 -23.96
CA GLU A 59 -17.73 16.34 -24.21
C GLU A 59 -16.53 16.84 -23.40
N ILE A 60 -16.42 18.15 -23.17
CA ILE A 60 -15.38 18.73 -22.30
C ILE A 60 -15.58 18.31 -20.84
N VAL A 61 -16.81 18.31 -20.34
CA VAL A 61 -17.11 17.90 -18.96
C VAL A 61 -16.94 16.39 -18.78
N GLU A 62 -17.41 15.58 -19.72
CA GLU A 62 -17.21 14.13 -19.69
C GLU A 62 -15.72 13.77 -19.76
N GLY A 63 -14.97 14.42 -20.65
CA GLY A 63 -13.51 14.26 -20.73
C GLY A 63 -12.79 14.66 -19.45
N PHE A 64 -13.21 15.75 -18.80
CA PHE A 64 -12.68 16.16 -17.49
C PHE A 64 -12.91 15.11 -16.40
N LEU A 65 -14.12 14.55 -16.33
CA LEU A 65 -14.45 13.51 -15.35
C LEU A 65 -13.67 12.21 -15.62
N LEU A 66 -13.58 11.77 -16.89
CA LEU A 66 -12.77 10.62 -17.28
C LEU A 66 -11.28 10.83 -16.99
N ALA A 67 -10.79 12.06 -17.17
CA ALA A 67 -9.42 12.44 -16.86
C ALA A 67 -9.07 12.36 -15.37
N GLY A 68 -10.08 12.26 -14.48
CA GLY A 68 -9.90 11.97 -13.06
C GLY A 68 -9.17 10.64 -12.78
N SER A 69 -9.19 9.69 -13.74
CA SER A 69 -8.44 8.43 -13.63
C SER A 69 -6.90 8.62 -13.74
N GLY A 70 -6.44 9.71 -14.34
CA GLY A 70 -5.03 10.00 -14.56
C GLY A 70 -4.40 10.77 -13.39
N SER A 71 -4.12 10.09 -12.27
CA SER A 71 -3.55 10.71 -11.05
C SER A 71 -2.09 11.19 -11.17
N SER A 72 -1.45 11.00 -12.32
CA SER A 72 -0.04 11.39 -12.51
C SER A 72 0.12 12.91 -12.57
N ALA A 73 1.25 13.41 -12.06
CA ALA A 73 1.61 14.83 -12.07
C ALA A 73 0.48 15.73 -11.55
N ASP A 74 -0.14 15.34 -10.43
CA ASP A 74 -1.24 16.06 -9.80
C ASP A 74 -2.42 16.32 -10.76
N TRP A 75 -2.90 15.23 -11.38
CA TRP A 75 -4.02 15.24 -12.33
C TRP A 75 -3.84 16.24 -13.50
N ALA A 76 -2.61 16.35 -14.02
CA ALA A 76 -2.28 17.31 -15.08
C ALA A 76 -3.21 17.25 -16.31
N THR A 77 -3.65 16.04 -16.71
CA THR A 77 -4.61 15.90 -17.83
C THR A 77 -5.96 16.50 -17.48
N ALA A 78 -6.54 16.22 -16.31
CA ALA A 78 -7.81 16.82 -15.89
C ALA A 78 -7.70 18.35 -15.82
N ARG A 79 -6.60 18.86 -15.28
CA ARG A 79 -6.32 20.32 -15.25
C ARG A 79 -6.31 20.94 -16.65
N SER A 80 -5.96 20.20 -17.70
CA SER A 80 -5.94 20.73 -19.07
C SER A 80 -7.34 21.07 -19.64
N PHE A 81 -8.41 20.50 -19.09
CA PHE A 81 -9.80 20.84 -19.43
C PHE A 81 -10.27 22.14 -18.77
N LEU A 82 -9.59 22.57 -17.70
CA LEU A 82 -9.93 23.77 -16.96
C LEU A 82 -9.41 25.04 -17.66
N ALA A 83 -10.10 26.15 -17.46
CA ALA A 83 -9.66 27.46 -17.87
C ALA A 83 -8.42 27.89 -17.06
N PRO A 84 -7.48 28.65 -17.64
CA PRO A 84 -6.24 29.02 -16.95
C PRO A 84 -6.44 29.67 -15.57
N ALA A 85 -7.54 30.39 -15.38
CA ALA A 85 -7.85 31.10 -14.14
C ALA A 85 -8.12 30.19 -12.94
N ILE A 86 -8.58 28.95 -13.16
CA ILE A 86 -8.91 28.00 -12.07
C ILE A 86 -7.99 26.79 -12.02
N GLN A 87 -7.07 26.66 -13.00
CA GLN A 87 -6.18 25.51 -13.12
C GLN A 87 -5.34 25.24 -11.87
N SER A 88 -4.91 26.27 -11.16
CA SER A 88 -4.08 26.14 -9.96
C SER A 88 -4.87 26.06 -8.66
N SER A 89 -6.14 26.49 -8.65
CA SER A 89 -6.98 26.52 -7.45
C SER A 89 -7.89 25.30 -7.30
N TRP A 90 -8.20 24.61 -8.40
CA TRP A 90 -8.94 23.36 -8.36
C TRP A 90 -8.14 22.30 -7.60
N ASP A 91 -8.78 21.69 -6.60
CA ASP A 91 -8.17 20.69 -5.74
C ASP A 91 -8.71 19.29 -6.04
N PRO A 92 -7.96 18.43 -6.77
CA PRO A 92 -8.36 17.04 -7.00
C PRO A 92 -8.33 16.18 -5.72
N SER A 93 -7.64 16.63 -4.68
CA SER A 93 -7.46 15.88 -3.43
C SER A 93 -8.59 16.08 -2.42
N ALA A 94 -9.51 17.03 -2.67
CA ALA A 94 -10.63 17.34 -1.78
C ALA A 94 -11.59 16.14 -1.55
N GLY A 95 -11.60 15.18 -2.46
CA GLY A 95 -12.32 13.91 -2.30
C GLY A 95 -12.52 13.16 -3.61
N VAL A 96 -13.03 11.95 -3.50
CA VAL A 96 -13.35 11.05 -4.61
C VAL A 96 -14.79 10.59 -4.46
N ALA A 97 -15.58 10.71 -5.52
CA ALA A 97 -16.86 10.01 -5.65
C ALA A 97 -16.66 8.78 -6.54
N VAL A 98 -16.95 7.59 -6.02
CA VAL A 98 -16.92 6.35 -6.79
C VAL A 98 -18.32 6.06 -7.31
N VAL A 99 -18.47 5.91 -8.61
CA VAL A 99 -19.76 5.73 -9.28
C VAL A 99 -19.83 4.39 -10.03
N PRO A 100 -21.03 3.81 -10.21
CA PRO A 100 -21.20 2.60 -11.00
C PRO A 100 -20.69 2.77 -12.43
N THR A 101 -20.32 1.64 -13.03
CA THR A 101 -19.68 1.64 -14.33
C THR A 101 -20.58 2.19 -15.44
N GLY A 102 -20.09 3.19 -16.16
CA GLY A 102 -20.80 3.81 -17.29
C GLY A 102 -21.95 4.75 -16.93
N GLU A 103 -22.03 5.21 -15.67
CA GLU A 103 -23.08 6.16 -15.22
C GLU A 103 -22.65 7.63 -15.23
N ILE A 104 -21.49 7.96 -15.79
CA ILE A 104 -21.05 9.35 -15.96
C ILE A 104 -21.64 9.89 -17.27
N VAL A 105 -22.76 10.60 -17.18
CA VAL A 105 -23.43 11.19 -18.36
C VAL A 105 -23.72 12.67 -18.13
N ALA A 106 -23.21 13.52 -19.01
CA ALA A 106 -23.50 14.96 -18.98
C ALA A 106 -24.88 15.26 -19.55
N GLN A 107 -25.60 16.17 -18.91
CA GLN A 107 -26.84 16.73 -19.46
C GLN A 107 -26.54 17.82 -20.48
N PRO A 108 -27.45 18.08 -21.43
CA PRO A 108 -27.32 19.19 -22.37
C PRO A 108 -27.05 20.51 -21.67
N ALA A 109 -26.11 21.28 -22.21
CA ALA A 109 -25.74 22.58 -21.68
C ALA A 109 -26.92 23.56 -21.72
N VAL A 110 -27.08 24.33 -20.65
CA VAL A 110 -28.04 25.44 -20.54
C VAL A 110 -27.29 26.64 -19.99
N ASP A 111 -27.31 27.76 -20.71
CA ASP A 111 -26.61 29.00 -20.34
C ASP A 111 -25.13 28.76 -19.96
N ASP A 112 -24.41 28.06 -20.84
CA ASP A 112 -23.01 27.65 -20.67
C ASP A 112 -22.71 26.83 -19.41
N THR A 113 -23.74 26.22 -18.84
CA THR A 113 -23.65 25.35 -17.67
C THR A 113 -24.02 23.92 -18.05
N VAL A 114 -23.13 22.97 -17.74
CA VAL A 114 -23.37 21.54 -17.89
C VAL A 114 -23.58 20.93 -16.50
N LYS A 115 -24.59 20.07 -16.37
CA LYS A 115 -24.87 19.34 -15.13
C LYS A 115 -24.64 17.85 -15.33
N VAL A 116 -24.08 17.21 -14.31
CA VAL A 116 -23.86 15.76 -14.29
C VAL A 116 -24.58 15.21 -13.07
N ILE A 117 -25.47 14.25 -13.27
CA ILE A 117 -26.14 13.53 -12.17
C ILE A 117 -25.41 12.22 -11.97
N LEU A 118 -24.99 11.96 -10.75
CA LEU A 118 -24.23 10.79 -10.35
C LEU A 118 -25.02 10.04 -9.27
N ALA A 119 -24.81 8.72 -9.18
CA ALA A 119 -25.28 7.91 -8.07
C ALA A 119 -24.08 7.23 -7.39
N PRO A 120 -23.34 7.93 -6.51
CA PRO A 120 -22.14 7.35 -5.90
C PRO A 120 -22.45 6.09 -5.09
N VAL A 121 -21.58 5.08 -5.21
CA VAL A 121 -21.60 3.84 -4.42
C VAL A 121 -20.61 3.89 -3.26
N ALA A 122 -19.63 4.78 -3.34
CA ALA A 122 -18.71 5.09 -2.25
C ALA A 122 -18.11 6.48 -2.41
N SER A 123 -17.50 6.97 -1.34
CA SER A 123 -16.67 8.18 -1.35
C SER A 123 -15.36 7.95 -0.62
N VAL A 124 -14.33 8.67 -1.04
CA VAL A 124 -13.09 8.85 -0.28
C VAL A 124 -12.98 10.32 0.07
N ASP A 125 -12.81 10.67 1.33
CA ASP A 125 -12.62 12.06 1.73
C ASP A 125 -11.17 12.55 1.51
N ALA A 126 -10.92 13.82 1.80
CA ALA A 126 -9.59 14.44 1.63
C ALA A 126 -8.49 13.72 2.43
N THR A 127 -8.84 13.07 3.54
CA THR A 127 -7.92 12.35 4.41
C THR A 127 -7.73 10.88 3.99
N GLY A 128 -8.35 10.46 2.88
CA GLY A 128 -8.27 9.09 2.37
C GLY A 128 -9.24 8.13 3.06
N ARG A 129 -10.19 8.59 3.87
CA ARG A 129 -11.16 7.69 4.51
C ARG A 129 -12.22 7.27 3.50
N TYR A 130 -12.39 5.97 3.35
CA TYR A 130 -13.40 5.38 2.48
C TYR A 130 -14.71 5.14 3.22
N GLU A 131 -15.81 5.58 2.64
CA GLU A 131 -17.16 5.34 3.14
C GLU A 131 -18.05 4.79 2.03
N PRO A 132 -18.69 3.62 2.23
CA PRO A 132 -19.74 3.15 1.32
C PRO A 132 -20.92 4.12 1.34
N ALA A 133 -21.43 4.48 0.17
CA ALA A 133 -22.64 5.30 0.07
C ALA A 133 -23.87 4.40 0.27
N LEU A 134 -24.85 4.87 1.06
CA LEU A 134 -26.11 4.16 1.31
C LEU A 134 -27.20 4.49 0.26
N GLY A 135 -26.77 4.85 -0.95
CA GLY A 135 -27.64 5.30 -2.05
C GLY A 135 -27.89 6.82 -2.07
N GLY A 136 -28.57 7.27 -3.12
CA GLY A 136 -28.84 8.68 -3.38
C GLY A 136 -28.23 9.16 -4.70
N THR A 137 -28.52 10.41 -5.08
CA THR A 137 -27.91 11.05 -6.24
C THR A 137 -27.23 12.36 -5.86
N ALA A 138 -26.15 12.67 -6.55
CA ALA A 138 -25.44 13.93 -6.46
C ALA A 138 -25.53 14.64 -7.81
N THR A 139 -25.65 15.97 -7.80
CA THR A 139 -25.59 16.78 -9.02
C THR A 139 -24.36 17.67 -8.98
N LEU A 140 -23.45 17.47 -9.92
CA LEU A 140 -22.31 18.35 -10.15
C LEU A 140 -22.69 19.37 -11.24
N ALA A 141 -22.23 20.61 -11.08
CA ALA A 141 -22.46 21.68 -12.04
C ALA A 141 -21.13 22.29 -12.47
N PHE A 142 -20.97 22.47 -13.78
CA PHE A 142 -19.77 23.00 -14.41
C PHE A 142 -20.16 24.21 -15.25
N GLU A 143 -19.49 25.34 -15.04
CA GLU A 143 -19.62 26.52 -15.90
C GLU A 143 -18.47 26.51 -16.91
N LEU A 144 -18.77 26.84 -18.17
CA LEU A 144 -17.79 26.80 -19.26
C LEU A 144 -17.63 28.17 -19.91
N ILE A 145 -16.43 28.41 -20.45
CA ILE A 145 -16.10 29.60 -21.25
C ILE A 145 -15.29 29.19 -22.48
N GLN A 146 -15.26 30.05 -23.49
CA GLN A 146 -14.35 29.88 -24.62
C GLN A 146 -13.00 30.54 -24.35
N VAL A 147 -11.92 29.78 -24.51
CA VAL A 147 -10.53 30.23 -24.48
C VAL A 147 -9.91 29.91 -25.83
N ALA A 148 -9.48 30.94 -26.58
CA ALA A 148 -8.94 30.81 -27.93
C ALA A 148 -9.84 29.98 -28.89
N GLY A 149 -11.16 30.15 -28.78
CA GLY A 149 -12.15 29.44 -29.60
C GLY A 149 -12.38 27.98 -29.21
N GLN A 150 -11.88 27.53 -28.06
CA GLN A 150 -12.10 26.19 -27.51
C GLN A 150 -12.79 26.27 -26.15
N TRP A 151 -13.72 25.35 -25.86
CA TRP A 151 -14.39 25.30 -24.58
C TRP A 151 -13.45 24.85 -23.45
N ARG A 152 -13.54 25.51 -22.30
CA ARG A 152 -12.82 25.19 -21.06
C ARG A 152 -13.74 25.40 -19.86
N ILE A 153 -13.55 24.62 -18.82
CA ILE A 153 -14.33 24.72 -17.58
C ILE A 153 -13.81 25.91 -16.77
N SER A 154 -14.66 26.91 -16.52
CA SER A 154 -14.34 28.07 -15.68
C SER A 154 -14.70 27.87 -14.21
N LYS A 155 -15.54 26.88 -13.91
CA LYS A 155 -15.91 26.51 -12.54
C LYS A 155 -16.22 25.03 -12.46
N ALA A 156 -15.58 24.35 -11.54
CA ALA A 156 -15.79 22.94 -11.24
C ALA A 156 -15.87 22.76 -9.71
N PRO A 157 -16.63 21.76 -9.22
CA PRO A 157 -16.45 21.27 -7.86
C PRO A 157 -15.03 20.70 -7.70
N ASP A 158 -14.46 20.87 -6.50
CA ASP A 158 -13.22 20.19 -6.12
C ASP A 158 -13.45 18.69 -5.94
N GLY A 159 -12.38 17.92 -6.08
CA GLY A 159 -12.37 16.47 -6.07
C GLY A 159 -12.52 15.85 -7.45
N ILE A 160 -12.54 14.51 -7.47
CA ILE A 160 -12.62 13.71 -8.69
C ILE A 160 -13.78 12.71 -8.63
N VAL A 161 -14.24 12.27 -9.80
CA VAL A 161 -15.20 11.19 -9.94
C VAL A 161 -14.48 10.01 -10.60
N LEU A 162 -14.62 8.82 -10.03
CA LEU A 162 -14.02 7.61 -10.58
C LEU A 162 -15.09 6.54 -10.81
N ASP A 163 -15.00 5.89 -11.96
CA ASP A 163 -15.72 4.65 -12.23
C ASP A 163 -15.23 3.56 -11.25
N GLU A 164 -16.16 2.81 -10.67
CA GLU A 164 -15.87 1.71 -9.76
C GLU A 164 -14.87 0.70 -10.35
N SER A 165 -14.96 0.45 -11.67
CA SER A 165 -14.05 -0.47 -12.38
C SER A 165 -12.61 0.05 -12.47
N VAL A 166 -12.42 1.36 -12.34
CA VAL A 166 -11.12 2.04 -12.43
C VAL A 166 -10.56 2.34 -11.03
N PHE A 167 -11.44 2.54 -10.04
CA PHE A 167 -11.09 2.97 -8.68
C PHE A 167 -9.98 2.12 -8.05
N GLY A 168 -10.13 0.79 -8.03
CA GLY A 168 -9.15 -0.12 -7.41
C GLY A 168 -7.80 -0.23 -8.12
N THR A 169 -7.64 0.42 -9.27
CA THR A 169 -6.35 0.54 -9.98
C THR A 169 -5.70 1.90 -9.71
N VAL A 170 -6.50 2.97 -9.65
CA VAL A 170 -6.00 4.34 -9.41
C VAL A 170 -5.71 4.56 -7.92
N PHE A 171 -6.54 3.99 -7.05
CA PHE A 171 -6.42 4.07 -5.60
C PHE A 171 -6.19 2.69 -5.02
N HIS A 172 -5.41 2.64 -3.95
CA HIS A 172 -5.19 1.44 -3.16
C HIS A 172 -5.35 1.75 -1.68
N ARG A 173 -5.68 0.72 -0.90
CA ARG A 173 -5.77 0.79 0.55
C ARG A 173 -4.38 0.64 1.17
N TYR A 174 -3.94 1.63 1.91
CA TYR A 174 -2.66 1.68 2.62
C TYR A 174 -2.91 1.81 4.12
N SER A 175 -2.00 1.29 4.92
CA SER A 175 -2.09 1.42 6.38
C SER A 175 -1.14 2.51 6.86
N VAL A 176 -1.70 3.55 7.49
CA VAL A 176 -0.92 4.51 8.27
C VAL A 176 -0.78 3.96 9.68
N MET A 177 0.45 3.68 10.10
CA MET A 177 0.74 2.93 11.32
C MET A 177 0.91 3.88 12.51
N TYR A 178 0.03 3.74 13.50
CA TYR A 178 0.11 4.45 14.77
C TYR A 178 0.53 3.51 15.90
N PHE A 179 1.10 4.03 16.97
CA PHE A 179 1.32 3.22 18.17
C PHE A 179 0.02 3.04 18.96
N ASP A 180 -0.13 1.93 19.67
CA ASP A 180 -1.07 1.87 20.77
C ASP A 180 -0.60 2.76 21.94
N THR A 181 -1.50 3.10 22.88
CA THR A 181 -1.15 3.96 24.03
C THR A 181 0.00 3.44 24.91
N SER A 182 0.31 2.13 24.86
CA SER A 182 1.46 1.55 25.57
C SER A 182 2.78 1.60 24.80
N TRP A 183 2.79 2.11 23.56
CA TRP A 183 3.96 2.14 22.65
C TRP A 183 4.56 0.76 22.36
N THR A 184 3.73 -0.29 22.38
CA THR A 184 4.18 -1.68 22.23
C THR A 184 3.79 -2.27 20.89
N TYR A 185 2.62 -1.89 20.37
CA TYR A 185 2.03 -2.41 19.14
C TYR A 185 1.84 -1.29 18.13
N LEU A 186 1.89 -1.65 16.84
CA LEU A 186 1.43 -0.78 15.78
C LEU A 186 -0.02 -1.14 15.41
N VAL A 187 -0.85 -0.12 15.27
CA VAL A 187 -2.26 -0.18 14.93
C VAL A 187 -2.43 0.47 13.56
N PRO A 188 -2.94 -0.27 12.55
CA PRO A 188 -3.15 0.29 11.23
C PRO A 188 -4.39 1.18 11.19
N ASP A 189 -4.25 2.36 10.62
CA ASP A 189 -5.33 3.22 10.14
C ASP A 189 -5.41 3.10 8.61
N GLU A 190 -6.44 2.42 8.11
CA GLU A 190 -6.59 2.11 6.69
C GLU A 190 -7.10 3.34 5.91
N ARG A 191 -6.27 3.85 4.99
CA ARG A 191 -6.56 5.00 4.13
C ARG A 191 -6.46 4.60 2.66
N TRP A 192 -7.27 5.21 1.81
CA TRP A 192 -7.22 5.05 0.36
C TRP A 192 -6.49 6.23 -0.26
N PHE A 193 -5.36 5.94 -0.92
CA PHE A 193 -4.56 6.96 -1.60
C PHE A 193 -4.31 6.60 -3.06
N PRO A 194 -4.04 7.59 -3.93
CA PRO A 194 -3.62 7.32 -5.29
C PRO A 194 -2.31 6.54 -5.29
N THR A 195 -2.22 5.50 -6.11
CA THR A 195 -1.04 4.63 -6.22
C THR A 195 0.22 5.40 -6.63
N THR A 196 0.05 6.41 -7.49
CA THR A 196 1.13 7.25 -8.04
C THR A 196 1.76 8.20 -7.02
N SER A 197 1.06 8.50 -5.92
CA SER A 197 1.50 9.43 -4.87
C SER A 197 1.43 8.82 -3.47
N ALA A 198 1.34 7.50 -3.36
CA ALA A 198 1.09 6.79 -2.10
C ALA A 198 2.09 7.17 -1.00
N ALA A 199 3.39 7.19 -1.31
CA ALA A 199 4.43 7.51 -0.33
C ALA A 199 4.28 8.92 0.26
N VAL A 200 3.95 9.90 -0.59
CA VAL A 200 3.71 11.29 -0.16
C VAL A 200 2.47 11.35 0.72
N ARG A 201 1.36 10.74 0.29
CA ARG A 201 0.09 10.76 1.03
C ARG A 201 0.18 10.05 2.38
N ILE A 202 0.87 8.91 2.45
CA ILE A 202 1.13 8.18 3.71
C ILE A 202 1.95 9.05 4.67
N THR A 203 2.99 9.71 4.15
CA THR A 203 3.86 10.57 4.96
C THR A 203 3.08 11.78 5.50
N THR A 204 2.38 12.51 4.64
CA THR A 204 1.52 13.64 5.06
C THR A 204 0.47 13.20 6.07
N ALA A 205 -0.21 12.07 5.84
CA ALA A 205 -1.23 11.59 6.76
C ALA A 205 -0.67 11.23 8.15
N LEU A 206 0.57 10.75 8.22
CA LEU A 206 1.21 10.38 9.49
C LEU A 206 1.83 11.57 10.23
N VAL A 207 2.41 12.51 9.49
CA VAL A 207 3.19 13.62 10.04
C VAL A 207 2.32 14.84 10.30
N ASP A 208 1.43 15.18 9.37
CA ASP A 208 0.72 16.47 9.33
C ASP A 208 -0.78 16.34 9.62
N GLU A 209 -1.33 15.12 9.62
CA GLU A 209 -2.75 14.86 9.87
C GLU A 209 -2.96 14.08 11.18
N GLN A 210 -4.22 14.00 11.61
CA GLN A 210 -4.62 13.23 12.78
C GLN A 210 -5.07 11.81 12.38
N PRO A 211 -4.95 10.82 13.28
CA PRO A 211 -5.55 9.51 13.08
C PRO A 211 -7.06 9.62 12.80
N SER A 212 -7.62 8.62 12.11
CA SER A 212 -9.06 8.61 11.86
C SER A 212 -9.86 8.69 13.16
N ASP A 213 -11.00 9.38 13.15
CA ASP A 213 -11.84 9.62 14.35
C ASP A 213 -12.18 8.34 15.14
N TRP A 214 -12.34 7.21 14.46
CA TRP A 214 -12.66 5.94 15.11
C TRP A 214 -11.48 5.33 15.90
N LEU A 215 -10.25 5.79 15.64
CA LEU A 215 -9.03 5.48 16.39
C LEU A 215 -8.69 6.54 17.44
N ALA A 216 -9.44 7.64 17.50
CA ALA A 216 -9.18 8.70 18.45
C ALA A 216 -9.18 8.17 19.89
N GLY A 217 -8.10 8.45 20.63
CA GLY A 217 -7.94 8.06 22.03
C GLY A 217 -7.50 6.62 22.29
N VAL A 218 -7.38 5.76 21.26
CA VAL A 218 -6.83 4.40 21.39
C VAL A 218 -5.43 4.25 20.80
N VAL A 219 -5.04 5.18 19.92
CA VAL A 219 -3.70 5.26 19.34
C VAL A 219 -2.95 6.52 19.81
N THR A 220 -1.63 6.49 19.65
CA THR A 220 -0.72 7.60 19.87
C THR A 220 0.23 7.71 18.67
N THR A 221 0.66 8.92 18.37
CA THR A 221 1.67 9.20 17.35
C THR A 221 2.92 9.79 18.00
N ALA A 222 4.10 9.52 17.43
CA ALA A 222 5.36 10.16 17.79
C ALA A 222 5.53 11.54 17.13
N PHE A 223 4.73 11.84 16.11
CA PHE A 223 4.65 13.15 15.48
C PHE A 223 3.78 14.07 16.33
N THR A 224 4.41 15.04 16.99
CA THR A 224 3.74 16.11 17.74
C THR A 224 3.45 17.29 16.81
N ASP A 225 2.46 18.12 17.15
CA ASP A 225 2.03 19.29 16.34
C ASP A 225 3.16 20.27 15.93
N ASP A 226 4.31 20.23 16.60
CA ASP A 226 5.48 21.07 16.30
C ASP A 226 6.37 20.54 15.17
N VAL A 227 6.21 19.28 14.73
CA VAL A 227 7.01 18.68 13.65
C VAL A 227 6.13 18.45 12.42
N THR A 228 6.52 19.05 11.29
CA THR A 228 5.79 18.91 10.03
C THR A 228 6.67 18.32 8.94
N SER A 229 6.05 17.79 7.87
CA SER A 229 6.75 17.49 6.64
C SER A 229 7.04 18.79 5.88
N VAL A 230 8.26 18.96 5.38
CA VAL A 230 8.69 20.22 4.72
C VAL A 230 8.45 20.18 3.21
N TYR A 231 8.48 18.99 2.59
CA TYR A 231 8.31 18.83 1.16
C TYR A 231 7.09 18.00 0.82
N SER A 232 6.38 18.38 -0.24
CA SER A 232 5.32 17.59 -0.87
C SER A 232 5.87 16.43 -1.73
N SER A 233 7.03 15.89 -1.37
CA SER A 233 7.70 14.81 -2.08
C SER A 233 8.45 13.91 -1.11
N VAL A 234 8.48 12.61 -1.42
CA VAL A 234 9.25 11.60 -0.70
C VAL A 234 10.17 10.94 -1.73
N PRO A 235 11.35 11.53 -2.00
CA PRO A 235 12.30 10.96 -2.95
C PRO A 235 12.75 9.57 -2.50
N GLN A 236 12.92 8.67 -3.45
CA GLN A 236 13.44 7.33 -3.19
C GLN A 236 14.81 7.18 -3.83
N SER A 237 15.80 6.76 -3.04
CA SER A 237 17.15 6.46 -3.51
C SER A 237 17.53 5.05 -3.05
N ALA A 238 17.85 4.16 -3.99
CA ALA A 238 18.23 2.78 -3.71
C ALA A 238 17.23 1.97 -2.84
N GLY A 239 15.94 2.31 -2.87
CA GLY A 239 14.90 1.66 -2.05
C GLY A 239 14.63 2.33 -0.70
N THR A 240 15.42 3.34 -0.34
CA THR A 240 15.24 4.15 0.87
C THR A 240 14.43 5.41 0.54
N ALA A 241 13.33 5.63 1.26
CA ALA A 241 12.58 6.89 1.19
C ALA A 241 13.24 7.97 2.05
N GLN A 242 13.39 9.17 1.50
CA GLN A 242 13.86 10.35 2.22
C GLN A 242 12.67 11.17 2.67
N VAL A 243 12.55 11.37 3.98
CA VAL A 243 11.49 12.16 4.60
C VAL A 243 12.11 13.38 5.25
N GLU A 244 11.87 14.53 4.62
CA GLU A 244 12.30 15.82 5.17
C GLU A 244 11.32 16.28 6.24
N LEU A 245 11.85 16.54 7.42
CA LEU A 245 11.11 17.03 8.57
C LEU A 245 11.56 18.45 8.93
N SER A 246 10.68 19.17 9.61
CA SER A 246 10.99 20.50 10.11
C SER A 246 12.07 20.46 11.21
N PRO A 247 12.89 21.52 11.38
CA PRO A 247 14.05 21.51 12.30
C PRO A 247 13.72 21.20 13.76
N GLU A 248 12.47 21.37 14.18
CA GLU A 248 11.95 21.08 15.51
C GLU A 248 12.21 19.63 15.94
N VAL A 249 12.31 18.69 14.99
CA VAL A 249 12.67 17.28 15.25
C VAL A 249 14.01 17.15 15.99
N LEU A 250 14.95 18.08 15.77
CA LEU A 250 16.28 18.06 16.40
C LEU A 250 16.24 18.34 17.91
N ALA A 251 15.15 18.92 18.42
CA ALA A 251 14.96 19.18 19.84
C ALA A 251 14.33 18.00 20.59
N LEU A 252 13.86 16.98 19.86
CA LEU A 252 13.18 15.82 20.45
C LEU A 252 14.16 14.85 21.10
N GLN A 253 13.64 14.04 22.02
CA GLN A 253 14.39 12.93 22.60
C GLN A 253 14.62 11.84 21.53
N GLN A 254 15.78 11.19 21.58
CA GLN A 254 16.13 10.13 20.61
C GLN A 254 15.05 9.05 20.48
N LEU A 255 14.46 8.60 21.61
CA LEU A 255 13.39 7.61 21.59
C LEU A 255 12.15 8.07 20.81
N THR A 256 11.83 9.37 20.81
CA THR A 256 10.73 9.91 20.00
C THR A 256 11.07 9.86 18.52
N VAL A 257 12.29 10.25 18.13
CA VAL A 257 12.77 10.18 16.75
C VAL A 257 12.81 8.73 16.24
N ASP A 258 13.26 7.80 17.09
CA ASP A 258 13.27 6.36 16.81
C ASP A 258 11.85 5.82 16.57
N ARG A 259 10.86 6.28 17.35
CA ARG A 259 9.44 5.94 17.16
C ARG A 259 8.84 6.57 15.90
N MET A 260 9.22 7.81 15.55
CA MET A 260 8.83 8.44 14.29
C MET A 260 9.31 7.61 13.09
N ALA A 261 10.58 7.19 13.10
CA ALA A 261 11.12 6.30 12.07
C ALA A 261 10.38 4.96 12.02
N THR A 262 10.05 4.38 13.19
CA THR A 262 9.28 3.14 13.28
C THR A 262 7.90 3.24 12.61
N GLN A 263 7.16 4.33 12.87
CA GLN A 263 5.84 4.54 12.25
C GLN A 263 5.97 4.79 10.74
N LEU A 264 6.94 5.60 10.31
CA LEU A 264 7.15 5.88 8.88
C LEU A 264 7.53 4.63 8.11
N GLU A 265 8.51 3.85 8.57
CA GLU A 265 8.91 2.60 7.92
C GLU A 265 7.74 1.62 7.82
N ALA A 266 7.02 1.40 8.92
CA ALA A 266 5.90 0.47 8.94
C ALA A 266 4.74 0.93 8.03
N SER A 267 4.50 2.24 7.93
CA SER A 267 3.46 2.80 7.05
C SER A 267 3.87 2.72 5.59
N LEU A 268 5.09 3.15 5.25
CA LEU A 268 5.60 3.17 3.88
C LEU A 268 5.88 1.77 3.34
N ALA A 269 6.07 0.77 4.19
CA ALA A 269 6.14 -0.64 3.80
C ALA A 269 4.87 -1.09 3.05
N THR A 270 3.71 -0.52 3.37
CA THR A 270 2.45 -0.81 2.65
C THR A 270 2.44 -0.30 1.21
N ALA A 271 3.34 0.63 0.87
CA ALA A 271 3.62 1.11 -0.49
C ALA A 271 4.88 0.47 -1.10
N GLY A 272 5.43 -0.59 -0.48
CA GLY A 272 6.60 -1.31 -0.98
C GLY A 272 7.96 -0.67 -0.64
N ILE A 273 7.99 0.32 0.26
CA ILE A 273 9.20 1.03 0.69
C ILE A 273 9.59 0.51 2.08
N THR A 274 10.75 -0.13 2.19
CA THR A 274 11.13 -0.85 3.42
C THR A 274 12.13 -0.12 4.31
N GLU A 275 12.67 1.02 3.86
CA GLU A 275 13.68 1.78 4.60
C GLU A 275 13.38 3.27 4.50
N VAL A 276 13.57 4.00 5.61
CA VAL A 276 13.33 5.43 5.70
C VAL A 276 14.55 6.13 6.26
N GLN A 277 14.98 7.19 5.58
CA GLN A 277 15.97 8.14 6.08
C GLN A 277 15.28 9.46 6.41
N LEU A 278 15.31 9.84 7.69
CA LEU A 278 14.86 11.15 8.13
C LEU A 278 15.94 12.20 7.82
N THR A 279 15.53 13.37 7.33
CA THR A 279 16.44 14.48 6.99
C THR A 279 15.92 15.82 7.51
N VAL A 280 16.85 16.73 7.78
CA VAL A 280 16.59 18.16 8.08
C VAL A 280 17.57 18.99 7.27
N ASP A 281 17.07 19.93 6.47
CA ASP A 281 17.83 20.69 5.48
C ASP A 281 18.65 19.76 4.55
N GLY A 282 18.07 18.61 4.20
CA GLY A 282 18.73 17.56 3.41
C GLY A 282 19.86 16.80 4.14
N VAL A 283 20.10 17.06 5.42
CA VAL A 283 21.10 16.36 6.24
C VAL A 283 20.43 15.18 6.97
N PRO A 284 20.93 13.94 6.80
CA PRO A 284 20.46 12.79 7.55
C PRO A 284 20.55 12.97 9.06
N ILE A 285 19.46 12.64 9.77
CA ILE A 285 19.45 12.53 11.22
C ILE A 285 19.45 11.07 11.64
N ALA A 286 20.06 10.76 12.78
CA ALA A 286 20.12 9.40 13.30
C ALA A 286 18.77 8.99 13.89
N ALA A 287 18.22 7.89 13.37
CA ALA A 287 17.04 7.23 13.92
C ALA A 287 17.24 5.72 13.85
N THR A 288 16.87 5.00 14.90
CA THR A 288 16.90 3.54 14.94
C THR A 288 15.50 3.04 15.28
N PRO A 289 14.77 2.44 14.32
CA PRO A 289 13.43 1.91 14.57
C PRO A 289 13.37 1.04 15.84
N VAL A 290 12.38 1.29 16.68
CA VAL A 290 12.18 0.55 17.92
C VAL A 290 11.51 -0.80 17.63
N GLN A 291 11.83 -1.78 18.48
CA GLN A 291 11.16 -3.08 18.42
C GLN A 291 9.69 -2.94 18.82
N THR A 292 8.79 -3.41 17.96
CA THR A 292 7.35 -3.50 18.24
C THR A 292 6.94 -4.96 18.37
N ARG A 293 5.82 -5.21 19.04
CA ARG A 293 5.19 -6.52 19.05
C ARG A 293 4.22 -6.63 17.90
N SER A 294 4.27 -7.75 17.21
CA SER A 294 3.28 -8.08 16.20
C SER A 294 2.08 -8.78 16.84
N THR A 295 0.87 -8.35 16.48
CA THR A 295 -0.38 -9.09 16.71
C THR A 295 -0.69 -10.04 15.56
N ALA A 296 0.11 -10.02 14.49
CA ALA A 296 -0.04 -10.96 13.40
C ALA A 296 0.10 -12.38 13.97
N VAL A 297 -0.96 -13.16 13.82
CA VAL A 297 -0.88 -14.59 14.07
C VAL A 297 0.05 -15.14 12.99
N THR A 298 1.18 -15.73 13.39
CA THR A 298 2.13 -16.35 12.46
C THR A 298 1.36 -17.33 11.57
N GLY A 299 1.06 -16.92 10.33
CA GLY A 299 0.26 -17.66 9.37
C GLY A 299 0.98 -18.84 8.72
N GLY A 300 2.04 -19.34 9.36
CA GLY A 300 2.70 -20.55 8.92
C GLY A 300 1.72 -21.72 9.01
N PRO A 301 1.69 -22.65 8.05
CA PRO A 301 0.94 -23.88 8.24
C PRO A 301 1.47 -24.58 9.49
N LEU A 302 0.55 -24.96 10.38
CA LEU A 302 0.88 -25.83 11.50
C LEU A 302 0.99 -27.25 10.96
N VAL A 303 2.20 -27.81 11.04
CA VAL A 303 2.53 -29.11 10.43
C VAL A 303 3.05 -30.09 11.47
N LEU A 304 2.83 -31.38 11.19
CA LEU A 304 3.50 -32.50 11.84
C LEU A 304 4.40 -33.16 10.78
N THR A 305 5.70 -33.14 11.01
CA THR A 305 6.73 -33.75 10.14
C THR A 305 7.62 -34.69 10.96
N ASP A 306 8.56 -35.35 10.30
CA ASP A 306 9.57 -36.17 10.97
C ASP A 306 10.50 -35.34 11.89
N GLU A 307 10.62 -34.03 11.64
CA GLU A 307 11.42 -33.11 12.45
C GLU A 307 10.68 -32.62 13.70
N GLY A 308 9.34 -32.74 13.72
CA GLY A 308 8.52 -32.43 14.88
C GLY A 308 7.15 -31.86 14.54
N PHE A 309 6.58 -31.12 15.51
CA PHE A 309 5.30 -30.45 15.35
C PHE A 309 5.48 -28.94 15.57
N GLY A 310 4.96 -28.10 14.68
CA GLY A 310 5.14 -26.65 14.80
C GLY A 310 4.72 -25.87 13.57
N PHE A 311 4.90 -24.55 13.63
CA PHE A 311 4.65 -23.66 12.51
C PHE A 311 5.81 -23.76 11.52
N LEU A 312 5.51 -24.09 10.27
CA LEU A 312 6.51 -24.15 9.20
C LEU A 312 6.64 -22.79 8.52
N SER A 313 7.87 -22.29 8.42
CA SER A 313 8.23 -21.13 7.63
C SER A 313 9.42 -21.48 6.73
N GLY A 314 9.18 -21.65 5.43
CA GLY A 314 10.19 -22.19 4.52
C GLY A 314 10.58 -23.62 4.91
N SER A 315 11.82 -23.80 5.38
CA SER A 315 12.34 -25.06 5.92
C SER A 315 12.51 -25.06 7.44
N GLU A 316 12.15 -23.97 8.12
CA GLU A 316 12.29 -23.86 9.56
C GLU A 316 10.97 -24.25 10.24
N LEU A 317 11.06 -25.19 11.18
CA LEU A 317 9.95 -25.61 12.01
C LEU A 317 10.04 -24.94 13.39
N THR A 318 9.15 -23.98 13.66
CA THR A 318 9.07 -23.33 14.97
C THR A 318 8.11 -24.08 15.89
N PRO A 319 8.60 -24.71 16.99
CA PRO A 319 7.74 -25.45 17.90
C PRO A 319 6.81 -24.53 18.71
N ILE A 320 5.61 -25.02 19.01
CA ILE A 320 4.71 -24.42 19.99
C ILE A 320 5.22 -24.76 21.38
N GLY A 321 5.64 -23.74 22.12
CA GLY A 321 6.15 -23.86 23.49
C GLY A 321 5.18 -24.65 24.37
N GLY A 322 5.68 -25.67 25.08
CA GLY A 322 4.88 -26.52 25.97
C GLY A 322 4.00 -27.58 25.29
N LEU A 323 3.63 -27.40 24.02
CA LEU A 323 2.68 -28.28 23.33
C LEU A 323 3.35 -29.26 22.36
N SER A 324 4.30 -28.79 21.54
CA SER A 324 4.86 -29.58 20.44
C SER A 324 5.49 -30.89 20.88
N SER A 325 6.24 -30.88 21.98
CA SER A 325 6.86 -32.10 22.49
C SER A 325 5.82 -33.14 22.97
N ALA A 326 4.68 -32.69 23.51
CA ALA A 326 3.61 -33.58 23.96
C ALA A 326 2.87 -34.19 22.78
N VAL A 327 2.59 -33.39 21.75
CA VAL A 327 1.98 -33.84 20.50
C VAL A 327 2.86 -34.90 19.83
N VAL A 328 4.15 -34.64 19.64
CA VAL A 328 5.08 -35.62 19.02
C VAL A 328 5.13 -36.93 19.81
N ARG A 329 5.20 -36.87 21.16
CA ARG A 329 5.21 -38.08 22.01
C ARG A 329 3.94 -38.93 21.88
N SER A 330 2.81 -38.33 21.51
CA SER A 330 1.55 -39.07 21.34
C SER A 330 1.46 -39.86 20.04
N ASN A 331 2.45 -39.72 19.13
CA ASN A 331 2.49 -40.34 17.81
C ASN A 331 1.14 -40.25 17.04
N PRO A 332 0.61 -39.03 16.83
CA PRO A 332 -0.72 -38.85 16.28
C PRO A 332 -0.73 -38.96 14.76
N VAL A 333 -1.89 -39.35 14.22
CA VAL A 333 -2.19 -39.29 12.77
C VAL A 333 -2.98 -38.03 12.40
N ALA A 334 -3.50 -37.30 13.39
CA ALA A 334 -4.15 -36.00 13.20
C ALA A 334 -4.06 -35.18 14.49
N VAL A 335 -3.92 -33.86 14.35
CA VAL A 335 -3.80 -32.93 15.47
C VAL A 335 -4.68 -31.71 15.20
N GLN A 336 -5.44 -31.27 16.19
CA GLN A 336 -6.16 -30.00 16.16
C GLN A 336 -5.74 -29.18 17.38
N VAL A 337 -5.22 -27.98 17.16
CA VAL A 337 -4.75 -27.09 18.22
C VAL A 337 -5.82 -26.05 18.54
N GLY A 338 -5.97 -25.75 19.84
CA GLY A 338 -6.89 -24.71 20.31
C GLY A 338 -6.44 -23.30 19.89
N PRO A 339 -7.35 -22.31 19.81
CA PRO A 339 -7.03 -20.96 19.33
C PRO A 339 -5.92 -20.24 20.12
N ASN A 340 -5.79 -20.55 21.41
CA ASN A 340 -4.76 -20.00 22.29
C ASN A 340 -3.44 -20.80 22.28
N GLN A 341 -3.37 -21.90 21.52
CA GLN A 341 -2.19 -22.76 21.38
C GLN A 341 -1.70 -23.43 22.68
N GLU A 342 -2.56 -23.50 23.71
CA GLU A 342 -2.23 -24.11 25.00
C GLU A 342 -2.71 -25.57 25.13
N SER A 343 -3.55 -26.04 24.20
CA SER A 343 -4.04 -27.42 24.19
C SER A 343 -4.22 -27.95 22.78
N ALA A 344 -4.15 -29.27 22.61
CA ALA A 344 -4.39 -29.95 21.34
C ALA A 344 -5.25 -31.19 21.53
N ALA A 345 -6.16 -31.47 20.61
CA ALA A 345 -6.74 -32.80 20.46
C ALA A 345 -5.88 -33.60 19.49
N VAL A 346 -5.45 -34.80 19.90
CA VAL A 346 -4.63 -35.71 19.11
C VAL A 346 -5.40 -36.99 18.83
N ARG A 347 -5.36 -37.48 17.59
CA ARG A 347 -5.92 -38.78 17.21
C ARG A 347 -4.79 -39.75 16.91
N SER A 348 -4.77 -40.90 17.57
CA SER A 348 -3.82 -41.98 17.33
C SER A 348 -4.23 -42.86 16.14
N ALA A 349 -3.32 -43.70 15.66
CA ALA A 349 -3.58 -44.61 14.54
C ALA A 349 -4.69 -45.65 14.81
N ASP A 350 -4.93 -45.97 16.09
CA ASP A 350 -6.02 -46.86 16.54
C ASP A 350 -7.39 -46.15 16.64
N GLY A 351 -7.44 -44.86 16.32
CA GLY A 351 -8.65 -44.04 16.38
C GLY A 351 -8.97 -43.46 17.76
N SER A 352 -8.15 -43.74 18.79
CA SER A 352 -8.29 -43.09 20.10
C SER A 352 -8.01 -41.58 19.99
N VAL A 353 -8.73 -40.79 20.79
CA VAL A 353 -8.56 -39.33 20.86
C VAL A 353 -8.15 -38.96 22.27
N ALA A 354 -7.10 -38.16 22.40
CA ALA A 354 -6.64 -37.57 23.65
C ALA A 354 -6.56 -36.05 23.52
N ARG A 355 -6.55 -35.36 24.66
CA ARG A 355 -6.39 -33.91 24.77
C ARG A 355 -5.18 -33.58 25.64
#